data_AF-A0A1F3V5E5-F1
#
_entry.id   AF-A0A1F3V5E5-F1
#
_cell.length_a   1.000
_cell.length_b   1.000
_cell.length_c   1.000
_cell.angle_alpha   90.00
_cell.angle_beta   90.00
_cell.angle_gamma   90.00
#
_symmetry.space_group_name_H-M   'P 1'
#
loop_
_entity.id
_entity.type
_entity.pdbx_description
1 polymer ?
#
loop_
_entity_poly.entity_id
_entity_poly.type
_entity_poly.pdbx_seq_one_letter_code
_entity_poly.pdbx_strand_id
1 'polypeptide(L)'
;MPFCTNCEIDGLTMQYEIIKTATTFLMGIASAEQLMGWALANPKVSGVCFAGRSNVGKSSLINAVFGRANARVSNTPGRTREINIFSFELFDKEKAKKIDNKFLLFDLPGYGFAKASKEQSRIWNQMMATFFELMENKIKVINLQDARHPLQKADLDFINFIGQYRYQGEVVLNKVDKIKTQAEKVILAKEQSKLKSLAHWDSKIILASATKNLAINEIVESITDFLI
;
A
#
# COMPACT_ATOMS: atom_id res chain seq x y z
N MET A 1 12.77 -23.40 10.16
CA MET A 1 13.65 -23.07 9.03
C MET A 1 14.40 -21.78 9.37
N PRO A 2 15.74 -21.75 9.27
CA PRO A 2 16.52 -20.56 9.56
C PRO A 2 16.28 -19.53 8.45
N PHE A 3 16.21 -18.25 8.81
CA PHE A 3 16.22 -17.14 7.86
C PHE A 3 17.54 -17.19 7.10
N CYS A 4 17.51 -17.68 5.85
CA CYS A 4 18.63 -17.59 4.94
C CYS A 4 18.95 -16.11 4.69
N THR A 5 20.09 -15.65 5.19
CA THR A 5 20.60 -14.29 4.93
C THR A 5 21.39 -14.17 3.64
N ASN A 6 21.42 -15.21 2.80
CA ASN A 6 21.89 -15.14 1.42
C ASN A 6 20.87 -15.86 0.54
N CYS A 7 19.90 -15.10 0.03
CA CYS A 7 19.26 -15.46 -1.23
C CYS A 7 19.75 -14.40 -2.22
N GLU A 8 20.86 -14.70 -2.89
CA GLU A 8 20.98 -14.28 -4.28
C GLU A 8 19.77 -14.91 -4.97
N ILE A 9 18.72 -14.10 -5.13
CA ILE A 9 17.59 -14.48 -5.98
C ILE A 9 18.16 -14.39 -7.38
N ASP A 10 18.30 -15.55 -8.01
CA ASP A 10 18.64 -15.72 -9.41
C ASP A 10 17.98 -14.64 -10.27
N GLY A 11 18.80 -13.78 -10.88
CA GLY A 11 18.76 -13.44 -12.31
C GLY A 11 17.50 -12.90 -12.99
N LEU A 12 16.34 -12.76 -12.32
CA LEU A 12 15.18 -12.09 -12.91
C LEU A 12 15.38 -10.59 -12.77
N THR A 13 15.97 -10.00 -13.81
CA THR A 13 16.05 -8.55 -13.94
C THR A 13 14.62 -8.03 -14.06
N MET A 14 14.10 -7.33 -13.04
CA MET A 14 12.76 -6.72 -13.10
C MET A 14 12.61 -5.93 -14.40
N GLN A 15 11.66 -6.34 -15.24
CA GLN A 15 11.42 -5.74 -16.57
C GLN A 15 10.95 -4.29 -16.46
N TYR A 16 10.09 -4.00 -15.49
CA TYR A 16 9.53 -2.68 -15.27
C TYR A 16 10.11 -2.02 -14.03
N GLU A 17 10.30 -0.71 -14.08
CA GLU A 17 10.68 0.11 -12.94
C GLU A 17 9.82 1.35 -12.81
N ILE A 18 9.64 1.81 -11.56
CA ILE A 18 9.00 3.08 -11.27
C ILE A 18 10.03 4.20 -11.41
N ILE A 19 9.72 5.19 -12.27
CA ILE A 19 10.56 6.39 -12.44
C ILE A 19 10.35 7.30 -11.23
N LYS A 20 11.16 7.11 -10.18
CA LYS A 20 11.03 7.78 -8.88
C LYS A 20 11.06 9.32 -8.96
N THR A 21 11.71 9.89 -9.97
CA THR A 21 11.78 11.34 -10.19
C THR A 21 10.54 11.91 -10.88
N ALA A 22 9.70 11.06 -11.48
CA ALA A 22 8.47 11.45 -12.18
C ALA A 22 7.22 11.36 -11.29
N THR A 23 7.36 10.89 -10.04
CA THR A 23 6.23 10.83 -9.10
C THR A 23 5.81 12.23 -8.67
N THR A 24 4.58 12.62 -9.00
CA THR A 24 4.07 13.98 -8.79
C THR A 24 2.78 13.95 -7.99
N PHE A 25 2.68 14.78 -6.94
CA PHE A 25 1.41 14.97 -6.21
C PHE A 25 0.40 15.71 -7.08
N LEU A 26 -0.80 15.15 -7.20
CA LEU A 26 -1.90 15.76 -7.95
C LEU A 26 -2.81 16.54 -7.01
N MET A 27 -3.39 15.86 -6.01
CA MET A 27 -4.35 16.47 -5.10
C MET A 27 -4.62 15.60 -3.87
N GLY A 28 -5.19 16.22 -2.84
CA GLY A 28 -5.81 15.54 -1.71
C GLY A 28 -7.34 15.56 -1.87
N ILE A 29 -7.98 14.42 -1.60
CA ILE A 29 -9.43 14.26 -1.61
C ILE A 29 -9.92 14.14 -0.17
N ALA A 30 -10.77 15.07 0.24
CA ALA A 30 -11.25 15.20 1.62
C ALA A 30 -12.69 14.70 1.83
N SER A 31 -13.43 14.41 0.75
CA SER A 31 -14.83 13.98 0.83
C SER A 31 -15.19 12.98 -0.28
N ALA A 32 -16.27 12.22 -0.04
CA ALA A 32 -16.82 11.29 -1.03
C ALA A 32 -17.34 12.01 -2.29
N GLU A 33 -17.95 13.18 -2.15
CA GLU A 33 -18.42 13.98 -3.29
C GLU A 33 -17.27 14.42 -4.19
N GLN A 34 -16.18 14.93 -3.59
CA GLN A 34 -14.98 15.29 -4.33
C GLN A 34 -14.37 14.06 -5.03
N LEU A 35 -14.41 12.89 -4.39
CA LEU A 35 -13.96 11.63 -4.99
C LEU A 35 -14.79 11.21 -6.19
N MET A 36 -16.12 11.30 -6.10
CA MET A 36 -17.02 11.00 -7.20
C MET A 36 -16.78 11.94 -8.39
N GLY A 37 -16.69 13.24 -8.14
CA GLY A 37 -16.38 14.23 -9.19
C GLY A 37 -15.03 13.98 -9.85
N TRP A 38 -14.01 13.65 -9.06
CA TRP A 38 -12.69 13.28 -9.58
C TRP A 38 -12.74 12.00 -10.43
N ALA A 39 -13.43 10.95 -9.96
CA ALA A 39 -13.54 9.69 -10.68
C ALA A 39 -14.31 9.84 -12.00
N LEU A 40 -15.37 10.67 -12.03
CA LEU A 40 -16.10 10.99 -13.26
C LEU A 40 -15.21 11.70 -14.30
N ALA A 41 -14.34 12.61 -13.85
CA ALA A 41 -13.40 13.30 -14.72
C ALA A 41 -12.21 12.41 -15.16
N ASN A 42 -11.97 11.29 -14.48
CA ASN A 42 -10.84 10.40 -14.72
C ASN A 42 -11.32 8.94 -14.92
N PRO A 43 -12.03 8.63 -16.02
CA PRO A 43 -12.67 7.32 -16.20
C PRO A 43 -11.68 6.15 -16.38
N LYS A 44 -10.44 6.45 -16.80
CA LYS A 44 -9.36 5.48 -17.03
C LYS A 44 -8.37 5.46 -15.87
N VAL A 45 -8.84 5.02 -14.69
CA VAL A 45 -7.94 4.79 -13.55
C VAL A 45 -7.19 3.48 -13.75
N SER A 46 -5.88 3.51 -13.53
CA SER A 46 -5.05 2.32 -13.30
C SER A 46 -3.99 2.70 -12.28
N GLY A 47 -3.86 1.90 -11.21
CA GLY A 47 -3.01 2.32 -10.12
C GLY A 47 -2.88 1.36 -8.95
N VAL A 48 -2.36 1.90 -7.86
CA VAL A 48 -2.14 1.17 -6.61
C VAL A 48 -2.52 2.05 -5.44
N CYS A 49 -3.17 1.48 -4.43
CA CYS A 49 -3.42 2.16 -3.17
C CYS A 49 -2.59 1.57 -2.03
N PHE A 50 -2.18 2.42 -1.11
CA PHE A 50 -1.50 2.03 0.12
C PHE A 50 -2.41 2.32 1.30
N ALA A 51 -2.75 1.28 2.06
CA ALA A 51 -3.55 1.36 3.26
C ALA A 51 -2.76 0.81 4.45
N GLY A 52 -2.95 1.38 5.64
CA GLY A 52 -2.29 0.88 6.84
C GLY A 52 -2.64 1.73 8.06
N ARG A 53 -2.46 1.20 9.27
CA ARG A 53 -2.63 2.00 10.49
C ARG A 53 -1.64 3.16 10.55
N SER A 54 -1.92 4.14 11.41
CA SER A 54 -0.91 5.13 11.75
C SER A 54 0.37 4.46 12.27
N ASN A 55 1.53 5.02 11.92
CA ASN A 55 2.86 4.57 12.35
C ASN A 55 3.32 3.19 11.88
N VAL A 56 2.64 2.49 10.97
CA VAL A 56 3.15 1.21 10.38
C VAL A 56 4.30 1.44 9.37
N GLY A 57 4.58 2.70 9.02
CA GLY A 57 5.64 3.08 8.09
C GLY A 57 5.18 3.30 6.64
N LYS A 58 3.89 3.55 6.41
CA LYS A 58 3.28 3.77 5.08
C LYS A 58 4.00 4.82 4.26
N SER A 59 4.12 6.05 4.76
CA SER A 59 4.82 7.12 4.04
C SER A 59 6.30 6.78 3.78
N SER A 60 6.97 6.12 4.72
CA SER A 60 8.37 5.69 4.51
C SER A 60 8.48 4.65 3.40
N LEU A 61 7.55 3.69 3.34
CA LEU A 61 7.55 2.66 2.30
C LEU A 61 7.16 3.25 0.94
N ILE A 62 6.14 4.10 0.88
CA ILE A 62 5.78 4.86 -0.33
C ILE A 62 7.01 5.61 -0.85
N ASN A 63 7.75 6.29 0.03
CA ASN A 63 8.92 7.04 -0.40
C ASN A 63 10.07 6.14 -0.90
N ALA A 64 10.20 4.94 -0.34
CA ALA A 64 11.18 3.96 -0.80
C ALA A 64 10.83 3.42 -2.19
N VAL A 65 9.55 3.15 -2.46
CA VAL A 65 9.04 2.60 -3.73
C VAL A 65 8.98 3.68 -4.82
N PHE A 66 8.34 4.81 -4.57
CA PHE A 66 8.01 5.83 -5.57
C PHE A 66 8.96 7.03 -5.60
N GLY A 67 10.01 7.04 -4.77
CA GLY A 67 10.89 8.21 -4.61
C GLY A 67 10.34 9.20 -3.60
N ARG A 68 10.92 10.40 -3.50
CA ARG A 68 10.35 11.49 -2.68
C ARG A 68 9.05 12.01 -3.30
N ALA A 69 8.05 11.15 -3.45
CA ALA A 69 6.66 11.54 -3.42
C ALA A 69 6.54 12.42 -2.18
N ASN A 70 6.05 13.64 -2.33
CA ASN A 70 5.80 14.50 -1.17
C ASN A 70 4.60 13.98 -0.37
N ALA A 71 4.54 12.68 -0.08
CA ALA A 71 3.77 12.06 0.97
C ALA A 71 4.30 12.65 2.28
N ARG A 72 3.83 13.87 2.56
CA ARG A 72 4.15 14.62 3.76
C ARG A 72 3.91 13.66 4.91
N VAL A 73 4.99 13.29 5.61
CA VAL A 73 4.90 12.63 6.90
C VAL A 73 4.13 13.61 7.77
N SER A 74 2.81 13.45 7.80
CA SER A 74 1.88 14.43 8.33
C SER A 74 1.98 14.40 9.85
N ASN A 75 3.01 15.06 10.38
CA ASN A 75 3.16 15.34 11.80
C ASN A 75 2.15 16.41 12.28
N THR A 76 1.34 16.98 11.38
CA THR A 76 0.28 17.93 11.71
C THR A 76 -1.05 17.19 11.95
N PRO A 77 -1.64 17.26 13.15
CA PRO A 77 -2.95 16.69 13.43
C PRO A 77 -4.00 17.27 12.48
N GLY A 78 -4.63 16.44 11.65
CA GLY A 78 -5.79 16.81 10.83
C GLY A 78 -5.65 16.63 9.32
N ARG A 79 -4.42 16.63 8.76
CA ARG A 79 -4.17 16.40 7.31
C ARG A 79 -4.21 14.93 6.90
N THR A 80 -4.02 13.99 7.84
CA THR A 80 -4.03 12.54 7.59
C THR A 80 -5.43 11.96 7.32
N ARG A 81 -6.39 12.79 6.88
CA ARG A 81 -7.77 12.41 6.60
C ARG A 81 -8.10 12.42 5.10
N GLU A 82 -7.23 13.00 4.29
CA GLU A 82 -7.39 13.05 2.83
C GLU A 82 -6.83 11.78 2.19
N ILE A 83 -7.43 11.34 1.08
CA ILE A 83 -6.79 10.42 0.13
C ILE A 83 -5.85 11.27 -0.72
N ASN A 84 -4.55 11.03 -0.64
CA ASN A 84 -3.58 11.73 -1.48
C ASN A 84 -3.39 10.98 -2.79
N ILE A 85 -3.54 11.68 -3.91
CA ILE A 85 -3.35 11.12 -5.26
C ILE A 85 -2.05 11.65 -5.83
N PHE A 86 -1.23 10.74 -6.35
CA PHE A 86 -0.01 11.02 -7.08
C PHE A 86 -0.10 10.35 -8.45
N SER A 87 0.51 10.95 -9.47
CA SER A 87 0.84 10.25 -10.71
C SER A 87 2.25 9.70 -10.64
N PHE A 88 2.49 8.55 -11.25
CA PHE A 88 3.83 8.02 -11.49
C PHE A 88 3.92 7.38 -12.87
N GLU A 89 5.15 7.10 -13.28
CA GLU A 89 5.47 6.61 -14.61
C GLU A 89 6.32 5.35 -14.50
N LEU A 90 6.17 4.46 -15.47
CA LEU A 90 6.93 3.22 -15.57
C LEU A 90 7.92 3.27 -16.73
N PHE A 91 9.07 2.64 -16.56
CA PHE A 91 10.06 2.41 -17.61
C PHE A 91 10.19 0.90 -17.86
N ASP A 92 10.09 0.50 -19.13
CA ASP A 92 10.35 -0.85 -19.63
C ASP A 92 11.84 -0.95 -19.96
N LYS A 93 12.57 -1.71 -19.15
CA LYS A 93 14.02 -1.88 -19.29
C LYS A 93 14.40 -2.70 -20.52
N GLU A 94 13.58 -3.67 -20.88
CA GLU A 94 13.83 -4.53 -22.04
C GLU A 94 13.71 -3.71 -23.34
N LYS A 95 12.69 -2.85 -23.43
CA LYS A 95 12.48 -1.97 -24.58
C LYS A 95 13.19 -0.62 -24.45
N ALA A 96 13.90 -0.40 -23.34
CA ALA A 96 14.56 0.85 -22.99
C ALA A 96 13.69 2.11 -23.21
N LYS A 97 12.41 2.03 -22.83
CA LYS A 97 11.45 3.11 -23.08
C LYS A 97 10.46 3.28 -21.93
N LYS A 98 9.96 4.50 -21.80
CA LYS A 98 8.84 4.81 -20.92
C LYS A 98 7.55 4.15 -21.45
N ILE A 99 6.72 3.64 -20.54
CA ILE A 99 5.37 3.19 -20.83
C ILE A 99 4.47 4.41 -21.04
N ASP A 100 3.79 4.48 -22.19
CA ASP A 100 2.87 5.56 -22.53
C ASP A 100 1.52 5.37 -21.84
N ASN A 101 1.53 5.40 -20.51
CA ASN A 101 0.36 5.41 -19.67
C ASN A 101 0.64 6.20 -18.38
N LYS A 102 -0.38 6.85 -17.83
CA LYS A 102 -0.28 7.50 -16.52
C LYS A 102 -0.86 6.56 -15.47
N PHE A 103 -0.04 6.20 -14.49
CA PHE A 103 -0.48 5.38 -13.36
C PHE A 103 -0.68 6.24 -12.13
N LEU A 104 -1.58 5.81 -11.25
CA LEU A 104 -1.96 6.55 -10.05
C LEU A 104 -1.56 5.82 -8.78
N LEU A 105 -0.99 6.56 -7.84
CA LEU A 105 -0.76 6.11 -6.47
C LEU A 105 -1.79 6.81 -5.57
N PHE A 106 -2.56 6.02 -4.83
CA PHE A 106 -3.50 6.48 -3.82
C PHE A 106 -2.92 6.19 -2.43
N ASP A 107 -2.47 7.22 -1.72
CA ASP A 107 -2.08 7.10 -0.32
C ASP A 107 -3.31 7.31 0.57
N LEU A 108 -3.88 6.23 1.06
CA LEU A 108 -5.09 6.29 1.87
C LEU A 108 -4.78 6.84 3.27
N PRO A 109 -5.72 7.59 3.88
CA PRO A 109 -5.62 7.96 5.28
C PRO A 109 -5.50 6.70 6.15
N GLY A 110 -4.69 6.79 7.21
CA GLY A 110 -4.50 5.63 8.09
C GLY A 110 -5.81 5.20 8.75
N TYR A 111 -6.01 3.90 8.98
CA TYR A 111 -7.17 3.41 9.72
C TYR A 111 -6.84 3.16 11.20
N GLY A 112 -7.86 2.92 12.03
CA GLY A 112 -7.69 2.60 13.44
C GLY A 112 -7.35 3.79 14.35
N PHE A 113 -7.76 5.00 13.99
CA PHE A 113 -7.56 6.18 14.83
C PHE A 113 -8.37 6.09 16.15
N ALA A 114 -7.68 5.79 17.25
CA ALA A 114 -8.28 5.66 18.59
C ALA A 114 -8.94 6.94 19.16
N LYS A 115 -8.73 8.10 18.52
CA LYS A 115 -9.20 9.42 19.00
C LYS A 115 -10.14 10.14 18.02
N ALA A 116 -10.63 9.47 16.98
CA ALA A 116 -11.58 10.09 16.05
C ALA A 116 -12.98 10.21 16.70
N SER A 117 -13.67 11.32 16.45
CA SER A 117 -15.08 11.45 16.84
C SER A 117 -15.96 10.52 16.00
N LYS A 118 -17.16 10.18 16.49
CA LYS A 118 -18.13 9.36 15.75
C LYS A 118 -18.39 9.90 14.34
N GLU A 119 -18.52 11.22 14.21
CA GLU A 119 -18.74 11.88 12.93
C GLU A 119 -17.53 11.75 12.00
N GLN A 120 -16.31 11.90 12.54
CA GLN A 120 -15.09 11.71 11.74
C GLN A 120 -14.95 10.28 11.24
N SER A 121 -15.27 9.28 12.09
CA SER A 121 -15.31 7.89 11.68
C SER A 121 -16.35 7.63 10.59
N ARG A 122 -17.54 8.26 10.70
CA ARG A 122 -18.60 8.16 9.69
C ARG A 122 -18.17 8.72 8.34
N ILE A 123 -17.57 9.92 8.32
CA ILE A 123 -17.05 10.55 7.10
C ILE A 123 -15.95 9.69 6.47
N TRP A 124 -15.02 9.19 7.27
CA TRP A 124 -13.96 8.31 6.78
C TRP A 124 -14.52 7.01 6.18
N ASN A 125 -15.46 6.35 6.88
CA ASN A 125 -16.10 5.13 6.40
C ASN A 125 -16.82 5.38 5.06
N GLN A 126 -17.56 6.49 4.95
CA GLN A 126 -18.25 6.86 3.71
C GLN A 126 -17.26 7.09 2.57
N MET A 127 -16.17 7.82 2.83
CA MET A 127 -15.14 8.09 1.82
C MET A 127 -14.43 6.80 1.36
N MET A 128 -14.10 5.90 2.29
CA MET A 128 -13.48 4.62 1.96
C MET A 128 -14.43 3.70 1.20
N ALA A 129 -15.71 3.66 1.58
CA ALA A 129 -16.72 2.88 0.86
C ALA A 129 -16.85 3.36 -0.58
N THR A 130 -17.00 4.67 -0.79
CA THR A 130 -17.02 5.28 -2.12
C THR A 130 -15.72 5.01 -2.89
N PHE A 131 -14.56 5.04 -2.23
CA PHE A 131 -13.29 4.73 -2.87
C PHE A 131 -13.24 3.30 -3.42
N PHE A 132 -13.49 2.29 -2.59
CA PHE A 132 -13.42 0.90 -3.04
C PHE A 132 -14.51 0.55 -4.06
N GLU A 133 -15.69 1.18 -3.97
CA GLU A 133 -16.77 1.05 -4.96
C GLU A 133 -16.41 1.66 -6.33
N LEU A 134 -15.72 2.81 -6.37
CA LEU A 134 -15.36 3.46 -7.64
C LEU A 134 -14.12 2.85 -8.31
N MET A 135 -13.17 2.36 -7.48
CA MET A 135 -11.91 1.84 -7.97
C MET A 135 -12.01 0.37 -8.38
N GLU A 136 -12.77 -0.46 -7.66
CA GLU A 136 -12.92 -1.90 -7.92
C GLU A 136 -11.59 -2.58 -8.32
N ASN A 137 -11.57 -3.23 -9.50
CA ASN A 137 -10.43 -3.93 -10.08
C ASN A 137 -9.43 -3.03 -10.82
N LYS A 138 -9.59 -1.70 -10.78
CA LYS A 138 -8.68 -0.74 -11.44
C LYS A 138 -7.43 -0.47 -10.62
N ILE A 139 -7.39 -0.91 -9.36
CA ILE A 139 -6.26 -0.69 -8.46
C ILE A 139 -5.82 -1.98 -7.77
N LYS A 140 -4.51 -2.05 -7.47
CA LYS A 140 -3.96 -2.99 -6.50
C LYS A 140 -4.01 -2.39 -5.11
N VAL A 141 -4.40 -3.17 -4.11
CA VAL A 141 -4.43 -2.75 -2.71
C VAL A 141 -3.19 -3.30 -1.98
N ILE A 142 -2.32 -2.42 -1.50
CA ILE A 142 -1.21 -2.76 -0.62
C ILE A 142 -1.61 -2.48 0.83
N ASN A 143 -1.92 -3.54 1.60
CA ASN A 143 -2.21 -3.42 3.02
C ASN A 143 -0.92 -3.55 3.85
N LEU A 144 -0.47 -2.43 4.41
CA LEU A 144 0.75 -2.35 5.19
C LEU A 144 0.49 -2.52 6.68
N GLN A 145 1.19 -3.48 7.30
CA GLN A 145 1.14 -3.74 8.73
C GLN A 145 2.54 -3.73 9.35
N ASP A 146 2.63 -3.48 10.66
CA ASP A 146 3.89 -3.54 11.40
C ASP A 146 4.19 -5.01 11.76
N ALA A 147 5.31 -5.54 11.28
CA ALA A 147 5.68 -6.95 11.45
C ALA A 147 5.84 -7.37 12.92
N ARG A 148 6.03 -6.43 13.85
CA ARG A 148 6.07 -6.73 15.29
C ARG A 148 4.70 -7.07 15.85
N HIS A 149 3.65 -6.49 15.27
CA HIS A 149 2.27 -6.60 15.73
C HIS A 149 1.30 -6.61 14.53
N PRO A 150 1.36 -7.63 13.66
CA PRO A 150 0.39 -7.81 12.59
C PRO A 150 -0.98 -8.20 13.15
N LEU A 151 -2.02 -8.14 12.31
CA LEU A 151 -3.39 -8.57 12.65
C LEU A 151 -3.96 -7.90 13.90
N GLN A 152 -3.65 -6.61 14.15
CA GLN A 152 -4.36 -5.90 15.20
C GLN A 152 -5.83 -5.75 14.84
N LYS A 153 -6.68 -5.48 15.85
CA LYS A 153 -8.13 -5.30 15.65
C LYS A 153 -8.47 -4.39 14.46
N ALA A 154 -7.80 -3.24 14.34
CA ALA A 154 -8.06 -2.31 13.24
C ALA A 154 -7.58 -2.84 11.88
N ASP A 155 -6.58 -3.72 11.83
CA ASP A 155 -6.17 -4.42 10.58
C ASP A 155 -7.26 -5.43 10.18
N LEU A 156 -7.77 -6.21 11.13
CA LEU A 156 -8.87 -7.16 10.90
C LEU A 156 -10.17 -6.45 10.48
N ASP A 157 -10.52 -5.36 11.15
CA ASP A 157 -11.68 -4.54 10.82
C ASP A 157 -11.56 -4.00 9.38
N PHE A 158 -10.36 -3.54 8.97
CA PHE A 158 -10.11 -3.08 7.61
C PHE A 158 -10.21 -4.21 6.58
N ILE A 159 -9.59 -5.37 6.84
CA ILE A 159 -9.67 -6.55 5.97
C ILE A 159 -11.14 -6.97 5.76
N ASN A 160 -11.91 -7.06 6.84
CA ASN A 160 -13.33 -7.40 6.76
C ASN A 160 -14.13 -6.34 6.01
N PHE A 161 -13.83 -5.06 6.25
CA PHE A 161 -14.51 -3.95 5.57
C PHE A 161 -14.27 -3.98 4.05
N ILE A 162 -13.05 -4.23 3.60
CA ILE A 162 -12.78 -4.23 2.16
C ILE A 162 -13.17 -5.55 1.48
N GLY A 163 -13.29 -6.65 2.24
CA GLY A 163 -13.60 -7.99 1.72
C GLY A 163 -14.94 -8.11 0.99
N GLN A 164 -15.83 -7.12 1.13
CA GLN A 164 -17.07 -7.03 0.36
C GLN A 164 -16.90 -6.46 -1.06
N TYR A 165 -15.74 -5.87 -1.38
CA TYR A 165 -15.44 -5.27 -2.67
C TYR A 165 -14.57 -6.19 -3.54
N ARG A 166 -14.62 -5.97 -4.85
CA ARG A 166 -13.70 -6.62 -5.80
C ARG A 166 -12.40 -5.83 -5.84
N TYR A 167 -11.31 -6.44 -5.42
CA TYR A 167 -9.97 -5.87 -5.52
C TYR A 167 -8.94 -6.98 -5.70
N GLN A 168 -7.79 -6.63 -6.27
CA GLN A 168 -6.58 -7.43 -6.08
C GLN A 168 -5.72 -6.73 -5.04
N GLY A 169 -5.10 -7.48 -4.15
CA GLY A 169 -4.23 -6.87 -3.17
C GLY A 169 -3.31 -7.85 -2.50
N GLU A 170 -2.36 -7.33 -1.74
CA GLU A 170 -1.43 -8.11 -0.95
C GLU A 170 -1.14 -7.42 0.39
N VAL A 171 -0.62 -8.20 1.33
CA VAL A 171 -0.20 -7.69 2.63
C VAL A 171 1.31 -7.53 2.65
N VAL A 172 1.77 -6.36 3.07
CA VAL A 172 3.18 -6.09 3.34
C VAL A 172 3.38 -5.97 4.85
N LEU A 173 4.21 -6.84 5.42
CA LEU A 173 4.63 -6.76 6.81
C LEU A 173 5.95 -5.98 6.88
N ASN A 174 5.86 -4.71 7.25
CA ASN A 174 7.00 -3.80 7.27
C ASN A 174 7.70 -3.76 8.62
N LYS A 175 8.92 -3.20 8.64
CA LYS A 175 9.81 -3.10 9.81
C LYS A 175 10.32 -4.45 10.31
N VAL A 176 10.52 -5.41 9.41
CA VAL A 176 11.10 -6.71 9.77
C VAL A 176 12.51 -6.60 10.35
N ASP A 177 13.22 -5.47 10.10
CA ASP A 177 14.49 -5.14 10.77
C ASP A 177 14.36 -4.97 12.29
N LYS A 178 13.14 -4.84 12.81
CA LYS A 178 12.86 -4.76 14.25
C LYS A 178 12.60 -6.12 14.90
N ILE A 179 12.48 -7.19 14.12
CA ILE A 179 12.31 -8.57 14.61
C ILE A 179 13.69 -9.14 14.90
N LYS A 180 14.06 -9.29 16.16
CA LYS A 180 15.43 -9.64 16.57
C LYS A 180 15.53 -11.01 17.21
N THR A 181 14.49 -11.44 17.92
CA THR A 181 14.50 -12.66 18.72
C THR A 181 13.85 -13.82 17.97
N GLN A 182 14.21 -15.05 18.35
CA GLN A 182 13.59 -16.25 17.81
C GLN A 182 12.09 -16.32 18.17
N ALA A 183 11.70 -15.84 19.35
CA ALA A 183 10.31 -15.78 19.78
C ALA A 183 9.47 -14.86 18.86
N GLU A 184 9.96 -13.66 18.55
CA GLU A 184 9.29 -12.74 17.62
C GLU A 184 9.16 -13.34 16.21
N LYS A 185 10.20 -14.05 15.73
CA LYS A 185 10.16 -14.76 14.44
C LYS A 185 9.07 -15.84 14.41
N VAL A 186 8.93 -16.61 15.49
CA VAL A 186 7.88 -17.65 15.62
C VAL A 186 6.48 -17.02 15.63
N ILE A 187 6.30 -15.92 16.37
CA ILE A 187 5.03 -15.18 16.40
C ILE A 187 4.71 -14.65 15.00
N LEU A 188 5.65 -13.98 14.35
CA LEU A 188 5.47 -13.46 12.99
C LEU A 188 5.13 -14.56 11.98
N ALA A 189 5.76 -15.73 12.06
CA ALA A 189 5.43 -16.87 11.20
C ALA A 189 3.99 -17.38 11.44
N LYS A 190 3.57 -17.46 12.71
CA LYS A 190 2.19 -17.84 13.07
C LYS A 190 1.16 -16.85 12.54
N GLU A 191 1.42 -15.55 12.68
CA GLU A 191 0.50 -14.51 12.21
C GLU A 191 0.48 -14.43 10.67
N GLN A 192 1.59 -14.70 9.98
CA GLN A 192 1.59 -14.89 8.53
C GLN A 192 0.69 -16.04 8.09
N SER A 193 0.74 -17.19 8.76
CA SER A 193 -0.16 -18.31 8.45
C SER A 193 -1.63 -17.94 8.64
N LYS A 194 -1.96 -17.18 9.68
CA LYS A 194 -3.33 -16.66 9.88
C LYS A 194 -3.74 -15.68 8.80
N LEU A 195 -2.88 -14.73 8.43
CA LEU A 195 -3.14 -13.79 7.33
C LEU A 195 -3.51 -14.53 6.05
N LYS A 196 -2.76 -15.57 5.67
CA LYS A 196 -3.06 -16.40 4.50
C LYS A 196 -4.44 -17.07 4.57
N SER A 197 -4.91 -17.44 5.77
CA SER A 197 -6.24 -18.04 5.96
C SER A 197 -7.41 -17.05 5.99
N LEU A 198 -7.13 -15.77 6.30
CA LEU A 198 -8.15 -14.71 6.40
C LEU A 198 -8.42 -14.02 5.06
N ALA A 199 -7.67 -14.38 4.02
CA ALA A 199 -7.43 -13.51 2.88
C ALA A 199 -8.27 -13.84 1.65
N HIS A 200 -9.03 -12.84 1.17
CA HIS A 200 -9.31 -12.62 -0.26
C HIS A 200 -8.14 -11.89 -0.97
N TRP A 201 -6.99 -11.76 -0.30
CA TRP A 201 -5.76 -11.21 -0.83
C TRP A 201 -5.10 -12.22 -1.77
N ASP A 202 -4.29 -11.72 -2.70
CA ASP A 202 -3.33 -12.55 -3.39
C ASP A 202 -2.44 -13.27 -2.34
N SER A 203 -2.06 -14.51 -2.64
CA SER A 203 -1.47 -15.44 -1.66
C SER A 203 -0.09 -15.00 -1.10
N LYS A 204 0.46 -13.93 -1.67
CA LYS A 204 1.79 -13.40 -1.37
C LYS A 204 1.73 -12.40 -0.20
N ILE A 205 2.54 -12.67 0.83
CA ILE A 205 2.81 -11.74 1.93
C ILE A 205 4.28 -11.33 1.81
N ILE A 206 4.54 -10.03 1.69
CA ILE A 206 5.90 -9.51 1.53
C ILE A 206 6.44 -9.05 2.88
N LEU A 207 7.64 -9.52 3.23
CA LEU A 207 8.36 -9.13 4.43
C LEU A 207 9.35 -7.99 4.10
N ALA A 208 9.02 -6.76 4.50
CA ALA A 208 9.75 -5.57 4.05
C ALA A 208 10.38 -4.75 5.19
N SER A 209 11.38 -3.95 4.83
CA SER A 209 11.87 -2.85 5.68
C SER A 209 12.17 -1.64 4.82
N ALA A 210 11.29 -0.64 4.90
CA ALA A 210 11.49 0.64 4.23
C ALA A 210 12.84 1.29 4.62
N THR A 211 13.23 1.20 5.90
CA THR A 211 14.48 1.79 6.39
C THR A 211 15.75 1.06 5.96
N LYS A 212 15.62 -0.20 5.54
CA LYS A 212 16.75 -1.02 5.07
C LYS A 212 16.67 -1.30 3.56
N ASN A 213 15.72 -0.68 2.86
CA ASN A 213 15.40 -0.98 1.45
C ASN A 213 15.21 -2.48 1.17
N LEU A 214 14.69 -3.23 2.15
CA LEU A 214 14.44 -4.66 2.01
C LEU A 214 13.09 -4.90 1.34
N ALA A 215 13.07 -5.78 0.33
CA ALA A 215 11.91 -6.19 -0.47
C ALA A 215 11.21 -5.04 -1.23
N ILE A 216 11.89 -3.91 -1.46
CA ILE A 216 11.33 -2.79 -2.24
C ILE A 216 11.13 -3.20 -3.71
N ASN A 217 12.08 -3.92 -4.28
CA ASN A 217 11.96 -4.43 -5.66
C ASN A 217 10.81 -5.42 -5.79
N GLU A 218 10.65 -6.34 -4.84
CA GLU A 218 9.53 -7.28 -4.82
C GLU A 218 8.16 -6.59 -4.78
N ILE A 219 8.06 -5.47 -4.05
CA ILE A 219 6.85 -4.62 -4.04
C ILE A 219 6.66 -3.92 -5.39
N VAL A 220 7.74 -3.40 -5.99
CA VAL A 220 7.67 -2.78 -7.33
C VAL A 220 7.18 -3.78 -8.36
N GLU A 221 7.76 -4.98 -8.38
CA GLU A 221 7.37 -6.08 -9.27
C GLU A 221 5.90 -6.44 -9.10
N SER A 222 5.44 -6.68 -7.87
CA SER A 222 4.04 -6.99 -7.58
C SER A 222 3.06 -5.89 -8.02
N ILE A 223 3.49 -4.63 -7.96
CA ILE A 223 2.72 -3.48 -8.48
C ILE A 223 2.72 -3.50 -10.01
N THR A 224 3.88 -3.67 -10.65
CA THR A 224 3.96 -3.62 -12.12
C THR A 224 3.27 -4.79 -12.79
N ASP A 225 3.31 -5.98 -12.20
CA ASP A 225 2.62 -7.19 -12.69
C ASP A 225 1.09 -7.04 -12.69
N PHE A 226 0.56 -6.17 -11.82
CA PHE A 226 -0.86 -5.84 -11.82
C PHE A 226 -1.22 -4.79 -12.88
N LEU A 227 -0.30 -3.87 -13.16
CA LEU A 227 -0.58 -2.68 -13.98
C LEU A 227 -0.39 -2.91 -15.48
N ILE A 228 0.40 -3.91 -15.86
CA ILE A 228 0.77 -4.26 -17.25
C ILE A 228 0.18 -5.61 -17.60
#